data_AF-A0A1F7I093-F1
#
_entry.id   AF-A0A1F7I093-F1
#
_cell.length_a   1.000
_cell.length_b   1.000
_cell.length_c   1.000
_cell.angle_alpha   90.00
_cell.angle_beta   90.00
_cell.angle_gamma   90.00
#
_symmetry.space_group_name_H-M   'P 1'
#
loop_
_entity.id
_entity.type
_entity.pdbx_description
1 polymer ?
#
loop_
_entity_poly.entity_id
_entity_poly.type
_entity_poly.pdbx_seq_one_letter_code
_entity_poly.pdbx_strand_id
1 'polypeptide(L)' 'MGQTITVPTKTIEEILSRLDRLTREIKAIKTKLFEEEPPYGSDEWWKWSNEKAIEDYKKGRYTVYENAESLIRDLHKGK' A
#
# COMPACT_ATOMS: atom_id res chain seq x y z
N MET A 1 19.54 -3.27 -44.03
CA MET A 1 18.29 -2.65 -44.55
C MET A 1 17.43 -2.30 -43.35
N GLY A 2 17.22 -1.01 -43.06
CA GLY A 2 16.27 -0.59 -42.03
C GLY A 2 14.89 -0.40 -42.66
N GLN A 3 13.90 -1.17 -42.21
CA GLN A 3 12.50 -0.89 -42.56
C GLN A 3 12.02 0.26 -41.67
N THR A 4 11.78 1.42 -42.28
CA THR A 4 11.13 2.54 -41.61
C THR A 4 9.62 2.37 -41.74
N ILE A 5 8.97 1.98 -40.64
CA ILE A 5 7.50 1.88 -40.58
C ILE A 5 6.97 3.26 -40.17
N THR A 6 6.17 3.87 -41.03
CA THR A 6 5.52 5.14 -40.72
C THR A 6 4.26 4.85 -39.92
N VAL A 7 4.22 5.26 -38.66
CA VAL A 7 3.08 5.06 -37.77
C VAL A 7 2.31 6.37 -37.66
N PRO A 8 0.96 6.37 -37.77
CA PRO A 8 0.16 7.57 -37.56
C PRO A 8 0.37 8.15 -36.15
N THR A 9 0.52 9.48 -36.06
CA THR A 9 0.74 10.18 -34.78
C THR A 9 -0.34 9.87 -33.75
N LYS A 10 -1.60 9.78 -34.19
CA LYS A 10 -2.74 9.41 -33.34
C LYS A 10 -2.56 8.03 -32.68
N THR A 11 -2.01 7.07 -33.40
CA THR A 11 -1.74 5.73 -32.86
C THR A 11 -0.65 5.78 -31.79
N ILE A 12 0.36 6.63 -31.98
CA ILE A 12 1.41 6.85 -30.96
C ILE A 12 0.82 7.49 -29.71
N GLU A 13 -0.03 8.51 -29.87
CA GLU A 13 -0.71 9.18 -28.74
C GLU A 13 -1.60 8.24 -27.93
N GLU A 14 -2.36 7.36 -28.61
CA GLU A 14 -3.18 6.34 -27.96
C GLU A 14 -2.34 5.32 -27.20
N ILE A 15 -1.22 4.89 -27.77
CA ILE A 15 -0.27 3.97 -27.10
C ILE A 15 0.30 4.64 -25.85
N LEU A 16 0.80 5.88 -25.96
CA LEU A 16 1.36 6.61 -24.82
C LEU A 16 0.33 6.83 -23.72
N SER A 17 -0.91 7.19 -24.08
CA SER A 17 -2.00 7.36 -23.11
C SER A 17 -2.34 6.07 -22.37
N ARG A 18 -2.32 4.93 -23.06
CA ARG A 18 -2.52 3.61 -22.44
C ARG A 18 -1.37 3.23 -21.50
N LEU A 19 -0.13 3.51 -21.89
CA LEU A 19 1.06 3.26 -21.06
C LEU A 19 1.04 4.11 -19.79
N ASP A 20 0.64 5.37 -19.88
CA ASP A 20 0.50 6.27 -18.74
C ASP A 20 -0.56 5.76 -17.75
N ARG A 21 -1.70 5.31 -18.27
CA ARG A 21 -2.76 4.71 -17.46
C ARG A 21 -2.29 3.45 -16.75
N LEU A 22 -1.66 2.52 -17.47
CA LEU A 22 -1.10 1.30 -16.90
C LEU A 22 -0.06 1.61 -15.81
N THR A 23 0.79 2.61 -16.03
CA THR A 23 1.79 3.04 -15.05
C THR A 23 1.14 3.52 -13.75
N ARG A 24 0.06 4.32 -13.85
CA ARG A 24 -0.70 4.79 -12.68
C ARG A 24 -1.38 3.65 -11.94
N GLU A 25 -2.00 2.72 -12.67
CA GLU A 25 -2.67 1.55 -12.08
C GLU A 25 -1.67 0.64 -11.37
N ILE A 26 -0.52 0.36 -11.99
CA ILE A 26 0.57 -0.42 -11.37
C ILE A 26 1.10 0.27 -10.12
N LYS A 27 1.28 1.59 -10.14
CA LYS A 27 1.72 2.34 -8.95
C LYS A 27 0.71 2.21 -7.80
N ALA A 28 -0.58 2.37 -8.08
CA ALA A 28 -1.63 2.21 -7.08
C ALA A 28 -1.72 0.79 -6.52
N ILE A 29 -1.57 -0.23 -7.38
CA ILE A 29 -1.52 -1.63 -6.96
C ILE A 29 -0.28 -1.88 -6.11
N LYS A 30 0.89 -1.37 -6.51
CA LYS A 30 2.12 -1.51 -5.73
C LYS A 30 2.02 -0.85 -4.37
N THR A 31 1.46 0.36 -4.28
CA THR A 31 1.23 1.02 -2.98
C THR A 31 0.29 0.22 -2.09
N LYS A 32 -0.69 -0.52 -2.64
CA LYS A 32 -1.60 -1.35 -1.84
C LYS A 32 -1.02 -2.72 -1.46
N LEU A 33 -0.18 -3.31 -2.30
CA LEU A 33 0.40 -4.64 -2.10
C LEU A 33 1.75 -4.60 -1.36
N PHE A 34 2.47 -3.50 -1.51
CA PHE A 34 3.81 -3.26 -0.98
C PHE A 34 3.84 -1.93 -0.22
N GLU A 35 2.86 -1.70 0.67
CA GLU A 35 3.17 -0.95 1.88
C GLU A 35 4.26 -1.76 2.60
N GLU A 36 5.51 -1.60 2.16
CA GLU A 36 6.66 -2.24 2.76
C GLU A 36 6.78 -1.65 4.17
N GLU A 37 6.40 -2.47 5.15
CA GLU A 37 6.73 -2.22 6.53
C GLU A 37 8.25 -2.01 6.60
N PRO A 38 8.73 -0.82 7.03
CA PRO A 38 10.16 -0.58 7.13
C PRO A 38 10.81 -1.57 8.13
N PRO A 39 12.14 -1.71 8.14
CA PRO A 39 12.80 -2.62 9.08
C PRO A 39 12.38 -2.34 10.53
N TYR A 40 11.84 -3.35 11.21
CA TYR A 40 11.32 -3.22 12.58
C TYR A 40 12.36 -2.57 13.51
N GLY A 41 11.92 -1.56 14.27
CA GLY A 41 12.77 -0.83 15.21
C GLY A 41 13.61 0.30 14.60
N SER A 42 13.57 0.53 13.29
CA SER A 42 14.11 1.75 12.67
C SER A 42 13.23 2.97 12.97
N ASP A 43 13.79 4.17 12.88
CA ASP A 43 13.04 5.43 13.01
C ASP A 43 11.90 5.53 11.97
N GLU A 44 12.16 5.03 10.76
CA GLU A 44 11.18 4.96 9.68
C GLU A 44 10.02 4.01 10.01
N TRP A 45 10.33 2.87 10.64
CA TRP A 45 9.31 1.92 11.09
C TRP A 45 8.42 2.51 12.19
N TRP A 46 9.00 3.20 13.19
CA TRP A 46 8.21 3.86 14.23
C TRP A 46 7.28 4.93 13.66
N LYS A 47 7.76 5.70 12.68
CA LYS A 47 6.95 6.69 11.98
C LYS A 47 5.80 6.04 11.20
N TRP A 48 6.10 5.01 10.41
CA TRP A 48 5.11 4.24 9.65
C TRP A 48 4.06 3.59 10.57
N SER A 49 4.50 2.99 11.68
CA SER A 49 3.65 2.30 12.66
C SER A 49 2.66 3.27 13.31
N ASN A 50 3.11 4.46 13.69
CA ASN A 50 2.25 5.50 14.23
C ASN A 50 1.19 5.98 13.22
N GLU A 51 1.59 6.22 11.98
CA GLU A 51 0.66 6.61 10.90
C GLU A 51 -0.39 5.51 10.66
N LYS A 52 0.01 4.24 10.67
CA LYS A 52 -0.89 3.09 10.55
C LYS A 52 -1.83 2.95 11.72
N ALA A 53 -1.36 3.10 12.96
CA ALA A 53 -2.22 3.05 14.14
C ALA A 53 -3.32 4.12 14.11
N ILE A 54 -3.00 5.33 13.62
CA ILE A 54 -3.98 6.41 13.43
C ILE A 54 -5.00 6.04 12.34
N GLU A 55 -4.55 5.45 11.23
CA GLU A 55 -5.43 4.98 10.16
C GLU A 55 -6.39 3.90 10.66
N ASP A 56 -5.89 2.92 11.42
CA ASP A 56 -6.66 1.83 12.00
C ASP A 56 -7.72 2.35 12.98
N TYR A 57 -7.34 3.29 13.84
CA TYR A 57 -8.29 3.95 14.74
C TYR A 57 -9.41 4.64 13.96
N LYS A 58 -9.08 5.44 12.94
CA LYS A 58 -10.07 6.13 12.09
C LYS A 58 -10.99 5.17 11.33
N LYS A 59 -10.49 4.00 10.95
CA LYS A 59 -11.26 2.96 10.25
C LYS A 59 -12.02 2.03 11.19
N GLY A 60 -11.93 2.21 12.49
CA GLY A 60 -12.56 1.32 13.47
C GLY A 60 -11.92 -0.07 13.55
N ARG A 61 -10.67 -0.22 13.06
CA ARG A 61 -9.91 -1.48 13.10
C ARG A 61 -9.19 -1.61 14.45
N TYR A 62 -9.93 -1.57 15.54
CA TYR A 62 -9.40 -1.76 16.90
C TYR A 62 -10.37 -2.59 17.75
N THR A 63 -9.83 -3.24 18.77
CA THR A 63 -10.62 -3.99 19.76
C THR A 63 -10.70 -3.18 21.04
N VAL A 64 -11.91 -3.03 21.57
CA VAL A 64 -12.15 -2.45 22.90
C VAL A 64 -12.26 -3.58 23.91
N TYR A 65 -11.57 -3.41 25.03
CA TYR A 65 -11.65 -4.31 26.17
C TYR A 65 -12.31 -3.56 27.32
N GLU A 66 -13.25 -4.20 28.00
CA GLU A 66 -14.01 -3.59 29.10
C GLU A 66 -13.13 -3.34 30.34
N ASN A 67 -12.08 -4.15 30.51
CA ASN A 67 -11.15 -4.07 31.62
C ASN A 67 -9.80 -4.70 31.27
N ALA A 68 -8.78 -4.41 32.08
CA ALA A 68 -7.44 -4.93 31.89
C ALA A 68 -7.38 -6.46 31.94
N GLU A 69 -8.19 -7.12 32.79
CA GLU A 69 -8.21 -8.58 32.90
C GLU A 69 -8.64 -9.26 31.60
N SER A 70 -9.63 -8.69 30.91
CA SER A 70 -10.13 -9.21 29.63
C SER A 70 -9.07 -9.11 28.53
N LEU A 71 -8.32 -7.99 28.48
CA LEU A 71 -7.19 -7.81 27.58
C LEU A 71 -6.07 -8.82 27.91
N ILE A 72 -5.68 -8.94 29.18
CA ILE A 72 -4.63 -9.88 29.61
C ILE A 72 -5.02 -11.31 29.23
N ARG A 73 -6.27 -11.71 29.46
CA ARG A 73 -6.76 -13.04 29.09
C ARG A 73 -6.61 -13.28 27.60
N ASP A 74 -7.00 -12.32 26.77
CA ASP A 74 -6.91 -12.45 25.32
C ASP A 74 -5.47 -12.58 24.82
N LEU A 75 -4.55 -11.75 25.33
CA LEU A 75 -3.13 -11.82 25.01
C LEU A 75 -2.46 -13.15 25.39
N HIS A 76 -3.00 -13.84 26.39
CA HIS A 76 -2.48 -15.13 26.86
C HIS A 76 -3.19 -16.36 26.25
N LYS A 77 -4.30 -16.20 25.50
CA LYS A 77 -4.99 -17.33 24.83
C LYS A 77 -4.13 -18.03 23.78
N GLY A 78 -3.11 -17.36 23.24
CA GLY A 78 -2.18 -17.90 22.26
C GLY A 78 -0.94 -18.59 22.83
N LYS A 79 -0.88 -18.83 24.14
CA LYS A 79 0.17 -19.61 24.80
C LYS A 79 -0.32 -21.00 25.20
#